data_AF-A0A535Z8Z0-F1
#
_entry.id   AF-A0A535Z8Z0-F1
#
_cell.length_a   1.000
_cell.length_b   1.000
_cell.length_c   1.000
_cell.angle_alpha   90.00
_cell.angle_beta   90.00
_cell.angle_gamma   90.00
#
_symmetry.space_group_name_H-M   'P 1'
#
loop_
_entity.id
_entity.type
_entity.pdbx_description
1 polymer ?
#
loop_
_entity_poly.entity_id
_entity_poly.type
_entity_poly.pdbx_seq_one_letter_code
_entity_poly.pdbx_strand_id
1 'polypeptide(L)'
;MTNLTSTSLTISAVGCDVKIVFGNTVQVSKTVTGSTSDLKDNMTVTIVGTRQADGSIKATTIQIGGARVGARGGASPTPSP
;
A
#
# COMPACT_ATOMS: atom_id res chain seq x y z
N MET A 1 11.98 -21.63 -1.08
CA MET A 1 12.24 -21.18 -2.48
C MET A 1 10.90 -20.73 -3.04
N THR A 2 10.82 -19.57 -3.71
CA THR A 2 9.59 -19.13 -4.39
C THR A 2 9.78 -19.32 -5.89
N ASN A 3 8.89 -20.06 -6.53
CA ASN A 3 8.90 -20.21 -7.99
C ASN A 3 7.82 -19.30 -8.57
N LEU A 4 8.22 -18.34 -9.40
CA LEU A 4 7.33 -17.36 -10.00
C LEU A 4 7.25 -17.59 -11.50
N THR A 5 6.02 -17.64 -12.03
CA THR A 5 5.71 -17.64 -13.45
C THR A 5 4.79 -16.46 -13.79
N SER A 6 4.52 -16.26 -15.08
CA SER A 6 3.57 -15.22 -15.53
C SER A 6 2.14 -15.39 -15.02
N THR A 7 1.78 -16.59 -14.54
CA THR A 7 0.42 -16.94 -14.14
C THR A 7 0.33 -17.56 -12.75
N SER A 8 1.45 -17.75 -12.04
CA SER A 8 1.42 -18.33 -10.70
C SER A 8 2.65 -18.03 -9.85
N LEU A 9 2.46 -18.09 -8.54
CA LEU A 9 3.50 -18.07 -7.52
C LEU A 9 3.39 -19.32 -6.66
N THR A 10 4.45 -20.11 -6.58
CA THR A 10 4.55 -21.22 -5.62
C THR A 10 5.37 -20.79 -4.42
N ILE A 11 4.82 -20.97 -3.23
CA ILE A 11 5.47 -20.76 -1.95
C ILE A 11 5.74 -22.12 -1.34
N SER A 12 7.01 -22.49 -1.22
CA SER A 12 7.41 -23.71 -0.52
C SER A 12 7.58 -23.45 0.97
N ALA A 13 6.82 -24.17 1.79
CA ALA A 13 6.93 -24.19 3.24
C ALA A 13 7.28 -25.60 3.72
N VAL A 14 7.74 -25.73 4.97
CA VAL A 14 8.07 -27.04 5.54
C VAL A 14 6.79 -27.85 5.67
N GLY A 15 6.67 -28.92 4.88
CA GLY A 15 5.54 -29.86 4.90
C GLY A 15 4.50 -29.67 3.80
N CYS A 16 4.50 -28.55 3.06
CA CYS A 16 3.64 -28.39 1.87
C CYS A 16 4.07 -27.21 0.98
N ASP A 17 3.82 -27.35 -0.32
CA ASP A 17 3.90 -26.27 -1.30
C ASP A 17 2.51 -25.68 -1.53
N VAL A 18 2.42 -24.34 -1.56
CA VAL A 18 1.18 -23.61 -1.89
C VAL A 18 1.34 -22.93 -3.24
N LYS A 19 0.50 -23.28 -4.22
CA LYS A 19 0.46 -22.64 -5.54
C LYS A 19 -0.67 -21.60 -5.61
N ILE A 20 -0.29 -20.35 -5.85
CA ILE A 20 -1.19 -19.21 -6.10
C ILE A 20 -1.29 -19.03 -7.61
N VAL A 21 -2.50 -19.05 -8.17
CA VAL A 21 -2.73 -18.81 -9.61
C VAL A 21 -3.31 -17.41 -9.81
N PHE A 22 -2.74 -16.66 -10.75
CA PHE A 22 -3.19 -15.31 -11.07
C PHE A 22 -4.39 -15.34 -12.01
N GLY A 23 -5.46 -14.64 -11.65
CA GLY A 23 -6.58 -14.37 -12.55
C GLY A 23 -6.26 -13.29 -13.58
N ASN A 24 -7.17 -13.06 -14.52
CA ASN A 24 -6.99 -12.08 -15.60
C ASN A 24 -6.87 -10.62 -15.12
N THR A 25 -7.27 -10.32 -13.88
CA THR A 25 -7.32 -8.96 -13.33
C THR A 25 -6.59 -8.84 -11.98
N VAL A 26 -5.39 -9.41 -11.86
CA VAL A 26 -4.56 -9.23 -10.66
C VAL A 26 -3.94 -7.84 -10.64
N GLN A 27 -4.17 -7.11 -9.56
CA GLN A 27 -3.51 -5.83 -9.29
C GLN A 27 -2.28 -6.10 -8.39
N VAL A 28 -1.09 -5.77 -8.88
CA VAL A 28 0.16 -5.91 -8.13
C VAL A 28 0.72 -4.53 -7.84
N SER A 29 0.82 -4.16 -6.56
CA SER A 29 1.46 -2.92 -6.13
C SER A 29 2.86 -3.20 -5.56
N LYS A 30 3.86 -2.46 -6.03
CA LYS A 30 5.20 -2.45 -5.44
C LYS A 30 5.45 -1.11 -4.78
N THR A 31 5.81 -1.14 -3.50
CA THR A 31 6.33 0.03 -2.81
C THR A 31 7.84 0.00 -2.88
N VAL A 32 8.45 1.13 -3.24
CA VAL A 32 9.90 1.33 -3.23
C VAL A 32 10.15 2.52 -2.31
N THR A 33 11.19 2.44 -1.47
CA THR A 33 11.61 3.61 -0.68
C THR A 33 11.95 4.74 -1.62
N GLY A 34 11.18 5.82 -1.54
CA GLY A 34 11.42 7.04 -2.30
C GLY A 34 12.18 8.08 -1.50
N SER A 35 12.39 9.20 -2.16
CA SER A 35 13.00 10.42 -1.65
C SER A 35 12.07 11.60 -1.95
N THR A 36 12.30 12.74 -1.30
CA THR A 36 11.52 13.96 -1.61
C THR A 36 11.76 14.47 -3.04
N SER A 37 12.89 14.15 -3.66
CA SER A 37 13.17 14.45 -5.07
C SER A 37 12.33 13.66 -6.07
N ASP A 38 11.65 12.60 -5.62
CA ASP A 38 10.72 11.84 -6.47
C ASP A 38 9.36 12.52 -6.60
N LEU A 39 9.09 13.56 -5.80
CA LEU A 39 7.88 14.37 -5.90
C LEU A 39 7.95 15.28 -7.13
N LYS A 40 6.92 15.22 -7.95
CA LYS A 40 6.74 16.05 -9.14
C LYS A 40 5.33 16.62 -9.16
N ASP A 41 5.15 17.68 -9.94
CA ASP A 41 3.84 18.27 -10.17
C ASP A 41 2.86 17.23 -10.74
N ASN A 42 1.58 17.41 -10.42
CA ASN A 42 0.48 16.55 -10.87
C ASN A 42 0.54 15.09 -10.38
N MET A 43 1.31 14.79 -9.33
CA MET A 43 1.30 13.47 -8.69
C MET A 43 0.25 13.38 -7.59
N THR A 44 -0.41 12.23 -7.50
CA THR A 44 -1.25 11.90 -6.32
C THR A 44 -0.37 11.33 -5.22
N VAL A 45 -0.43 11.93 -4.05
CA VAL A 45 0.31 11.50 -2.85
C VAL A 45 -0.63 11.39 -1.65
N THR A 46 -0.32 10.48 -0.74
CA THR A 46 -0.92 10.45 0.60
C THR A 46 0.11 10.91 1.62
N ILE A 47 -0.24 11.91 2.43
CA ILE A 47 0.67 12.51 3.42
C ILE A 47 0.13 12.20 4.82
N VAL A 48 1.01 11.68 5.67
CA VAL A 48 0.77 11.59 7.12
C VAL A 48 1.71 12.58 7.79
N GLY A 49 1.18 13.43 8.67
CA GLY A 49 1.94 14.46 9.35
C GLY A 49 1.10 15.25 10.35
N THR A 50 1.75 16.21 11.01
CA THR A 50 1.11 17.07 12.01
C THR A 50 0.83 18.45 11.41
N ARG A 51 -0.42 18.90 11.50
CA ARG A 51 -0.79 20.27 11.12
C ARG A 51 -0.12 21.29 12.05
N GLN A 52 0.50 22.31 11.48
CA GLN A 52 1.17 23.39 12.18
C GLN A 52 0.23 24.59 12.38
N ALA A 53 0.63 25.52 13.25
CA ALA A 53 -0.15 26.72 13.56
C ALA A 53 -0.35 27.66 12.35
N ASP A 54 0.60 27.67 11.41
CA ASP A 54 0.51 28.41 10.15
C ASP A 54 -0.36 27.72 9.08
N GLY A 55 -0.95 26.56 9.41
CA GLY A 55 -1.78 25.78 8.51
C GLY A 55 -1.03 24.79 7.62
N SER A 56 0.31 24.80 7.63
CA SER A 56 1.13 23.81 6.92
C SER A 56 1.06 22.41 7.57
N ILE A 57 1.53 21.37 6.87
CA ILE A 57 1.63 20.01 7.42
C ILE A 57 3.11 19.62 7.50
N LYS A 58 3.59 19.37 8.72
CA LYS A 58 4.91 18.75 8.94
C LYS A 58 4.79 17.25 8.70
N ALA A 59 5.13 16.82 7.49
CA ALA A 59 5.02 15.43 7.06
C ALA A 59 6.03 14.53 7.80
N THR A 60 5.57 13.35 8.21
CA THR A 60 6.41 12.24 8.72
C THR A 60 6.43 11.07 7.76
N THR A 61 5.46 10.98 6.84
CA THR A 61 5.41 9.97 5.79
C THR A 61 4.75 10.57 4.55
N ILE A 62 5.33 10.27 3.39
CA ILE A 62 4.75 10.61 2.09
C ILE A 62 4.72 9.33 1.26
N GLN A 63 3.51 8.86 0.93
CA GLN A 63 3.30 7.75 0.02
C GLN A 63 3.05 8.30 -1.37
N ILE A 64 3.92 7.95 -2.31
CA ILE A 64 3.79 8.29 -3.72
C ILE A 64 2.97 7.21 -4.42
N GLY A 65 1.95 7.64 -5.17
CA GLY A 65 1.03 6.74 -5.89
C GLY A 65 -0.20 6.37 -5.06
N GLY A 66 -1.26 5.99 -5.78
CA GLY A 66 -2.59 5.70 -5.23
C GLY A 66 -2.70 4.40 -4.42
N ALA A 67 -1.63 3.98 -3.76
CA ALA A 67 -1.73 2.97 -2.72
C ALA A 67 -2.54 3.59 -1.59
N ARG A 68 -3.84 3.28 -1.57
CA ARG A 68 -4.74 3.44 -0.43
C ARG A 68 -3.93 3.00 0.79
N VAL A 69 -3.43 3.98 1.55
CA VAL A 69 -2.95 3.75 2.92
C VAL A 69 -4.11 3.02 3.54
N GLY A 70 -3.91 1.72 3.80
CA GLY A 70 -4.96 0.84 4.29
C GLY A 70 -5.71 1.63 5.32
N ALA A 71 -6.97 1.93 5.00
CA ALA A 71 -7.79 2.74 5.87
C ALA A 71 -7.65 2.09 7.24
N ARG A 72 -7.02 2.79 8.18
CA ARG A 72 -7.45 2.72 9.57
C ARG A 72 -8.84 3.38 9.62
N GLY A 73 -9.80 2.85 8.84
CA GLY A 73 -11.18 2.78 9.26
C GLY A 73 -11.14 1.71 10.34
N GLY A 74 -11.21 2.06 11.62
CA GLY A 74 -12.35 2.83 12.07
C GLY A 74 -13.61 2.03 11.76
N ALA A 75 -13.63 0.74 12.08
CA ALA A 75 -14.89 0.06 12.31
C ALA A 75 -15.48 0.67 13.58
N SER A 76 -16.27 1.73 13.41
CA SER A 76 -17.38 1.97 14.30
C SER A 76 -18.61 2.27 13.44
N PRO A 77 -19.44 1.26 13.17
CA PRO A 77 -20.82 1.47 12.84
C PRO A 77 -21.69 1.24 14.09
N THR A 78 -22.13 2.37 14.65
CA THR A 78 -23.44 2.66 15.28
C THR A 78 -23.92 1.94 16.56
N PRO A 79 -24.42 2.68 17.58
CA PRO A 79 -25.19 2.10 18.68
C PRO A 79 -26.59 1.68 18.18
N SER A 80 -27.07 0.52 18.61
CA SER A 80 -28.48 0.15 18.44
C SER A 80 -29.33 0.68 19.61
N PRO A 81 -30.61 1.04 19.36
CA PRO A 81 -31.53 1.65 20.33
C PRO A 81 -31.99 0.70 21.43
#